data_AF-A0A929HZW0-F1
#
_entry.id   AF-A0A929HZW0-F1
#
_cell.length_a   1.000
_cell.length_b   1.000
_cell.length_c   1.000
_cell.angle_alpha   90.00
_cell.angle_beta   90.00
_cell.angle_gamma   90.00
#
_symmetry.space_group_name_H-M   'P 1'
#
loop_
_entity.id
_entity.type
_entity.pdbx_description
1 polymer ?
#
loop_
_entity_poly.entity_id
_entity_poly.type
_entity_poly.pdbx_seq_one_letter_code
_entity_poly.pdbx_strand_id
1 'polypeptide(L)' 'MLKPMVSESAHVGKAMWLAVQTRRPWMKAAEITDKVAEAILGGKYGFIRLNYANGDMVGHTGVTAAVEIAVETV' A
#
# COMPACT_ATOMS: atom_id res chain seq x y z
N MET A 1 0.18 -6.53 -23.48
CA MET A 1 0.37 -5.09 -23.19
C MET A 1 -0.28 -4.82 -21.83
N LEU A 2 0.52 -4.76 -20.76
CA LEU A 2 0.02 -4.50 -19.40
C LEU A 2 -0.43 -3.03 -19.34
N LYS A 3 -1.72 -2.78 -19.14
CA LYS A 3 -2.20 -1.42 -18.85
C LYS A 3 -1.68 -1.02 -17.47
N PRO A 4 -0.91 0.06 -17.34
CA PRO A 4 -0.46 0.52 -16.02
C PRO A 4 -1.66 0.96 -15.19
N MET A 5 -1.71 0.50 -13.94
CA MET A 5 -2.63 1.03 -12.94
C MET A 5 -2.08 2.40 -12.54
N VAL A 6 -2.84 3.47 -12.80
CA VAL A 6 -2.41 4.86 -12.56
C VAL A 6 -2.15 5.04 -11.06
N SER A 7 -0.88 5.21 -10.68
CA SER A 7 -0.52 5.62 -9.32
C SER A 7 -0.55 7.15 -9.25
N GLU A 8 -1.50 7.69 -8.50
CA GLU A 8 -1.58 9.12 -8.20
C GLU A 8 -0.52 9.46 -7.14
N SER A 9 0.45 10.31 -7.48
CA SER A 9 1.51 10.76 -6.57
C SER A 9 1.24 12.19 -6.09
N ALA A 10 0.78 12.33 -4.85
CA ALA A 10 0.69 13.62 -4.17
C ALA A 10 2.06 13.97 -3.55
N HIS A 11 2.60 15.16 -3.85
CA HIS A 11 3.76 15.70 -3.15
C HIS A 11 3.33 16.23 -1.78
N VAL A 12 3.60 15.45 -0.73
CA VAL A 12 3.42 15.85 0.67
C VAL A 12 4.78 16.11 1.30
N GLY A 13 4.94 17.24 1.99
CA GLY A 13 6.18 17.56 2.70
C GLY A 13 6.53 16.49 3.74
N LYS A 14 7.81 16.29 4.04
CA LYS A 14 8.34 15.20 4.91
C LYS A 14 7.59 15.06 6.24
N ALA A 15 7.26 16.18 6.90
CA ALA A 15 6.51 16.16 8.16
C ALA A 15 5.07 15.64 7.98
N MET A 16 4.38 16.07 6.92
CA MET A 16 3.04 15.59 6.57
C MET A 16 3.06 14.11 6.20
N TRP A 17 4.08 13.69 5.45
CA TRP A 17 4.26 12.30 5.07
C TRP A 17 4.39 11.37 6.29
N LEU A 18 5.29 11.70 7.23
CA LEU A 18 5.46 10.93 8.48
C LEU A 18 4.17 10.88 9.30
N ALA A 19 3.46 12.00 9.38
CA ALA A 19 2.20 12.10 10.12
C ALA A 19 1.10 11.22 9.52
N VAL A 20 0.96 11.19 8.20
CA VAL A 20 -0.04 10.36 7.51
C VAL A 20 0.24 8.87 7.72
N GLN A 21 1.50 8.45 7.60
CA GLN A 21 1.90 7.06 7.74
C GLN A 21 1.74 6.52 9.15
N THR A 22 2.06 7.35 10.15
CA THR A 22 1.87 6.99 11.57
C THR A 22 0.38 6.85 11.92
N ARG A 23 -0.49 7.72 11.37
CA ARG A 23 -1.94 7.73 11.68
C ARG A 23 -2.75 6.73 10.87
N ARG A 24 -2.25 6.30 9.71
CA ARG A 24 -2.93 5.35 8.80
C ARG A 24 -1.96 4.27 8.34
N PRO A 25 -1.41 3.45 9.26
CA PRO A 25 -0.41 2.42 8.94
C PRO A 25 -0.92 1.33 7.97
N TRP A 26 -2.24 1.12 7.92
CA TRP A 26 -2.86 0.19 6.96
C TRP A 26 -2.89 0.70 5.51
N MET A 27 -2.61 2.00 5.30
CA MET A 27 -2.54 2.64 3.99
C MET A 27 -3.74 2.27 3.08
N LYS A 28 -3.48 1.72 1.89
CA LYS A 28 -4.48 1.27 0.91
C LYS A 28 -4.49 -0.27 0.75
N ALA A 29 -3.98 -1.03 1.73
CA ALA A 29 -3.81 -2.47 1.60
C ALA A 29 -5.11 -3.20 1.19
N ALA A 30 -6.23 -2.90 1.86
CA ALA A 30 -7.53 -3.48 1.52
C ALA A 30 -7.99 -3.13 0.09
N GLU A 31 -7.93 -1.85 -0.31
CA GLU A 31 -8.32 -1.41 -1.66
C GLU A 31 -7.45 -2.06 -2.75
N ILE A 32 -6.15 -2.23 -2.48
CA ILE A 32 -5.24 -2.92 -3.39
C ILE A 32 -5.58 -4.41 -3.45
N THR A 33 -5.88 -5.04 -2.31
CA THR A 33 -6.30 -6.45 -2.21
C THR A 33 -7.55 -6.69 -3.04
N ASP A 34 -8.58 -5.87 -2.89
CA ASP A 34 -9.86 -5.99 -3.59
C ASP A 34 -9.65 -5.92 -5.12
N LYS A 35 -8.85 -4.96 -5.59
CA LYS A 35 -8.53 -4.83 -7.03
C LYS A 35 -7.74 -6.01 -7.56
N VAL A 36 -6.80 -6.55 -6.78
CA VAL A 36 -6.04 -7.74 -7.19
C VAL A 36 -6.92 -8.98 -7.19
N ALA A 37 -7.80 -9.14 -6.21
CA ALA A 37 -8.77 -10.22 -6.17
C ALA A 37 -9.71 -10.17 -7.39
N GLU A 38 -10.24 -8.99 -7.74
CA GLU A 38 -11.03 -8.79 -8.95
C GLU A 38 -10.22 -9.14 -10.22
N ALA A 39 -8.96 -8.73 -10.29
CA ALA A 39 -8.07 -9.04 -11.43
C ALA A 39 -7.78 -10.55 -11.57
N ILE A 40 -7.61 -11.27 -10.46
CA ILE A 40 -7.44 -12.72 -10.42
C ILE A 40 -8.73 -13.41 -10.89
N LEU A 41 -9.87 -13.08 -10.28
CA LEU A 41 -11.17 -13.68 -10.59
C LEU A 41 -11.62 -13.38 -12.02
N GLY A 42 -11.24 -12.23 -12.57
CA GLY A 42 -11.53 -11.85 -13.95
C GLY A 42 -10.75 -12.64 -15.00
N GLY A 43 -9.69 -13.38 -14.64
CA GLY A 43 -8.93 -14.23 -15.55
C GLY A 43 -8.21 -13.51 -16.70
N LYS A 44 -8.14 -12.18 -16.67
CA LYS A 44 -7.61 -11.35 -17.78
C LYS A 44 -6.08 -11.32 -17.84
N TYR A 45 -5.41 -11.70 -16.75
CA TYR A 45 -3.98 -11.55 -16.60
C TYR A 45 -3.33 -12.93 -16.39
N GLY A 46 -2.36 -13.28 -17.23
CA GLY A 46 -1.56 -14.49 -17.04
C GLY A 46 -0.50 -14.38 -15.92
N PHE A 47 -0.25 -13.15 -15.43
CA PHE A 47 0.70 -12.86 -14.35
C PHE A 47 0.33 -11.54 -13.66
N ILE A 48 0.39 -11.50 -12.33
CA ILE A 48 0.13 -10.31 -11.51
C ILE A 48 1.31 -10.13 -10.55
N ARG A 49 1.87 -8.91 -10.51
CA ARG A 49 2.88 -8.50 -9.52
C ARG A 49 2.24 -7.53 -8.54
N LEU A 50 2.37 -7.83 -7.25
CA LEU A 50 1.84 -7.03 -6.16
C LEU A 50 2.96 -6.65 -5.19
N ASN A 51 2.90 -5.43 -4.67
CA ASN A 51 3.77 -4.93 -3.62
C ASN A 51 2.93 -4.23 -2.55
N TYR A 52 2.97 -4.71 -1.32
CA TYR A 52 2.43 -3.99 -0.18
C TYR A 52 3.51 -3.13 0.45
N ALA A 53 3.37 -1.81 0.30
CA ALA A 53 4.38 -0.86 0.75
C ALA A 53 4.32 -0.57 2.26
N ASN A 54 3.32 -1.12 2.98
CA ASN A 54 3.05 -0.83 4.39
C ASN A 54 4.28 -0.97 5.29
N GLY A 55 4.96 -2.11 5.24
CA GLY A 55 6.12 -2.38 6.09
C GLY A 55 7.30 -1.42 5.86
N ASP A 56 7.62 -1.13 4.59
CA ASP A 56 8.71 -0.22 4.22
C ASP A 56 8.37 1.23 4.62
N MET A 57 7.21 1.69 4.16
CA MET A 57 6.79 3.07 4.28
C MET A 57 6.53 3.45 5.76
N VAL A 58 5.91 2.56 6.54
CA VAL A 58 5.64 2.79 7.97
C VAL A 58 6.87 2.44 8.83
N GLY A 59 7.68 1.46 8.43
CA GLY A 59 8.94 1.12 9.11
C GLY A 59 9.89 2.30 9.25
N HIS A 60 9.99 3.13 8.20
CA HIS A 60 10.79 4.35 8.21
C HIS A 60 10.29 5.45 9.16
N THR A 61 9.11 5.30 9.78
CA THR A 61 8.62 6.22 10.82
C THR A 61 9.27 5.97 12.18
N GLY A 62 9.74 4.74 12.45
CA GLY A 62 10.29 4.35 13.76
C GLY A 62 9.25 4.25 14.89
N VAL A 63 7.95 4.34 14.60
CA VAL A 63 6.87 4.26 15.60
C VAL A 63 6.40 2.80 15.73
N THR A 64 6.89 2.09 16.74
CA THR A 64 6.65 0.64 16.92
C THR A 64 5.18 0.23 16.80
N ALA A 65 4.27 0.94 17.49
CA ALA A 65 2.83 0.62 17.43
C ALA A 65 2.23 0.78 16.02
N ALA A 66 2.71 1.76 15.23
CA ALA A 66 2.26 1.92 13.85
C ALA A 66 2.84 0.82 12.95
N VAL A 67 4.10 0.43 13.19
CA VAL A 67 4.77 -0.66 12.46
C VAL A 67 4.06 -2.00 12.70
N GLU A 68 3.69 -2.32 13.93
CA GLU A 68 2.91 -3.52 14.26
C GLU A 68 1.62 -3.58 13.45
N ILE A 69 0.81 -2.51 13.48
CA ILE A 69 -0.42 -2.44 12.68
C ILE A 69 -0.13 -2.56 11.18
N ALA A 70 0.94 -1.94 10.68
CA ALA A 70 1.30 -1.99 9.26
C ALA A 70 1.66 -3.41 8.81
N VAL A 71 2.32 -4.20 9.66
CA VAL A 71 2.68 -5.59 9.40
C VAL A 71 1.48 -6.52 9.58
N GLU A 72 0.64 -6.30 10.59
CA GLU A 72 -0.60 -7.09 10.79
C GLU A 72 -1.64 -6.88 9.69
N THR A 73 -1.59 -5.73 9.00
CA THR A 73 -2.53 -5.43 7.91
C THR A 73 -2.29 -6.29 6.65
N VAL A 74 -1.06 -6.74 6.43
CA VAL A 74 -0.62 -7.40 5.18
C VAL A 74 -0.45 -8.90 5.34
#